data_AF-A0A2G6CXM7-F1
#
_entry.id   AF-A0A2G6CXM7-F1
#
_cell.length_a   1.000
_cell.length_b   1.000
_cell.length_c   1.000
_cell.angle_alpha   90.00
_cell.angle_beta   90.00
_cell.angle_gamma   90.00
#
_symmetry.space_group_name_H-M   'P 1'
#
loop_
_entity.id
_entity.type
_entity.pdbx_description
1 polymer ?
#
loop_
_entity_poly.entity_id
_entity_poly.type
_entity_poly.pdbx_seq_one_letter_code
_entity_poly.pdbx_strand_id
1 'polypeptide(L)'
;MKEMIEYLKKRPQLITTCVMLTGLAILLWSLSVDTAHGHSWLERHIPGFWSLFGIISCIVLIFVARWFSSTGIEREEDYYDD
;
A
#
# COMPACT_ATOMS: atom_id res chain seq x y z
N MET A 1 -1.97 -7.57 -18.76
CA MET A 1 -1.57 -6.41 -17.92
C MET A 1 -1.46 -5.12 -18.74
N LYS A 2 -0.81 -5.14 -19.92
CA LYS A 2 -0.67 -3.97 -20.81
C LYS A 2 -2.01 -3.31 -21.20
N GLU A 3 -3.01 -4.11 -21.60
CA GLU A 3 -4.38 -3.63 -21.90
C GLU A 3 -5.05 -2.84 -20.77
N MET A 4 -4.85 -3.28 -19.52
CA MET A 4 -5.44 -2.62 -18.34
C MET A 4 -4.75 -1.29 -18.05
N ILE A 5 -3.43 -1.24 -18.23
CA ILE A 5 -2.63 -0.02 -18.09
C ILE A 5 -3.01 1.00 -19.18
N GLU A 6 -3.21 0.56 -20.43
CA GLU A 6 -3.65 1.44 -21.51
C GLU A 6 -5.07 1.96 -21.29
N TYR A 7 -5.99 1.11 -20.83
CA TYR A 7 -7.35 1.51 -20.45
C TYR A 7 -7.32 2.59 -19.35
N LEU A 8 -6.48 2.42 -18.34
CA LEU A 8 -6.26 3.40 -17.28
C LEU A 8 -5.64 4.71 -17.82
N LYS A 9 -4.59 4.64 -18.64
CA LYS A 9 -3.97 5.82 -19.29
C LYS A 9 -4.96 6.61 -20.17
N LYS A 10 -5.94 5.94 -20.77
CA LYS A 10 -6.97 6.56 -21.62
C LYS A 10 -8.00 7.37 -20.83
N ARG A 11 -8.11 7.19 -19.50
CA ARG A 11 -9.04 7.92 -18.62
C ARG A 11 -8.35 8.51 -17.38
N PRO A 12 -7.38 9.42 -17.55
CA PRO A 12 -6.59 9.95 -16.45
C PRO A 12 -7.44 10.70 -15.41
N GLN A 13 -8.50 11.38 -15.86
CA GLN A 13 -9.42 12.11 -14.98
C GLN A 13 -10.12 11.21 -13.95
N LEU A 14 -10.49 9.97 -14.33
CA LEU A 14 -11.10 9.03 -13.39
C LEU A 14 -10.10 8.53 -12.35
N ILE A 15 -8.86 8.28 -12.76
CA ILE A 15 -7.80 7.84 -11.85
C ILE A 15 -7.49 8.94 -10.84
N THR A 16 -7.29 10.17 -11.30
CA THR A 16 -7.01 11.31 -10.42
C THR A 16 -8.18 11.53 -9.45
N THR A 17 -9.43 11.43 -9.91
CA THR A 17 -10.60 11.58 -9.04
C THR A 17 -10.68 10.45 -8.02
N CYS A 18 -10.48 9.19 -8.42
CA CYS A 18 -10.47 8.06 -7.50
C CYS A 18 -9.36 8.19 -6.45
N VAL A 19 -8.15 8.56 -6.85
CA VAL A 19 -7.01 8.76 -5.93
C VAL A 19 -7.27 9.94 -4.98
N MET A 20 -7.84 11.04 -5.49
CA MET A 20 -8.20 12.17 -4.63
C MET A 20 -9.32 11.81 -3.65
N LEU A 21 -10.32 11.05 -4.08
CA LEU A 21 -11.41 10.59 -3.21
C LEU A 21 -10.92 9.63 -2.13
N THR A 22 -10.06 8.67 -2.49
CA THR A 22 -9.48 7.75 -1.50
C THR A 22 -8.58 8.50 -0.52
N GLY A 23 -7.74 9.43 -1.00
CA GLY A 23 -6.94 10.29 -0.16
C GLY A 23 -7.79 11.14 0.80
N LEU A 24 -8.86 11.76 0.29
CA LEU A 24 -9.79 12.54 1.11
C LEU A 24 -10.49 11.67 2.16
N ALA A 25 -10.93 10.47 1.80
CA ALA A 25 -11.55 9.54 2.73
C ALA A 25 -10.59 9.13 3.86
N ILE A 26 -9.32 8.86 3.54
CA ILE A 26 -8.27 8.56 4.53
C ILE A 26 -8.03 9.76 5.45
N LEU A 27 -7.98 10.99 4.90
CA LEU A 27 -7.81 12.20 5.70
C LEU A 27 -8.98 12.43 6.65
N LEU A 28 -10.22 12.32 6.15
CA LEU A 28 -11.43 12.45 6.97
C LEU A 28 -11.48 11.39 8.08
N TRP A 29 -11.12 10.14 7.75
CA TRP A 29 -11.01 9.08 8.74
C TRP A 29 -9.95 9.39 9.79
N SER A 30 -8.75 9.82 9.37
CA SER A 30 -7.65 10.14 10.26
C SER A 30 -7.92 11.34 11.16
N LEU A 31 -8.74 12.30 10.72
CA LEU A 31 -9.21 13.43 11.53
C LEU A 31 -10.32 13.03 12.49
N SER A 32 -11.14 12.04 12.12
CA SER A 32 -12.25 11.56 12.95
C SER A 32 -11.84 10.54 14.01
N VAL A 33 -10.74 9.82 13.80
CA VAL A 33 -10.20 8.86 14.76
C VAL A 33 -9.33 9.61 15.77
N ASP A 34 -9.86 9.76 16.98
CA ASP A 34 -9.10 10.27 18.12
C ASP A 34 -7.99 9.26 18.49
N THR A 35 -6.74 9.60 18.19
CA THR A 35 -5.55 8.80 18.51
C THR A 35 -4.99 9.09 19.90
N ALA A 36 -5.62 10.00 20.67
CA ALA A 36 -5.09 10.46 21.97
C ALA A 36 -5.16 9.40 23.08
N HIS A 37 -6.01 8.36 22.93
CA HIS A 37 -6.09 7.26 23.90
C HIS A 37 -5.86 5.91 23.20
N GLY A 38 -4.59 5.49 23.19
CA GLY A 38 -4.15 4.14 22.83
C GLY A 38 -4.70 3.09 23.79
N HIS A 39 -5.99 2.81 23.68
CA HIS A 39 -6.66 1.71 24.34
C HIS A 39 -7.37 0.83 23.30
N SER A 40 -6.64 0.45 22.24
CA SER A 40 -7.05 -0.80 21.58
C SER A 40 -6.83 -1.93 22.58
N TRP A 41 -7.84 -2.80 22.73
CA TRP A 41 -7.81 -3.96 23.65
C TRP A 41 -6.53 -4.81 23.50
N LEU A 42 -5.96 -4.82 22.29
CA LEU A 42 -4.77 -5.57 21.89
C LEU A 42 -3.47 -5.00 22.49
N GLU A 43 -3.34 -3.67 22.58
CA GLU A 43 -2.19 -3.00 23.21
C GLU A 43 -2.09 -3.27 24.72
N ARG A 44 -3.24 -3.49 25.38
CA ARG A 44 -3.30 -3.77 26.82
C ARG A 44 -2.97 -5.22 27.17
N HIS A 45 -3.21 -6.16 26.25
CA HIS A 45 -3.02 -7.59 26.50
C HIS A 45 -1.66 -8.10 26.01
N ILE A 46 -1.04 -7.44 25.02
CA ILE A 46 0.21 -7.88 24.40
C ILE A 46 1.33 -6.86 24.67
N PRO A 47 2.27 -7.15 25.60
CA PRO A 47 3.46 -6.33 25.75
C PRO A 47 4.27 -6.35 24.44
N GLY A 48 4.59 -5.16 23.92
CA GLY A 48 5.34 -5.04 22.66
C GLY A 48 4.51 -5.23 21.38
N PHE A 49 3.18 -5.08 21.44
CA PHE A 49 2.29 -5.16 20.28
C PHE A 49 2.82 -4.37 19.06
N TRP A 50 3.24 -3.13 19.26
CA TRP A 50 3.76 -2.26 18.19
C TRP A 50 5.02 -2.81 17.52
N SER A 51 5.93 -3.42 18.28
CA SER A 51 7.14 -4.06 17.73
C SER A 51 6.79 -5.32 16.93
N LEU A 52 5.88 -6.15 17.45
CA LEU A 52 5.44 -7.36 16.75
C LEU A 52 4.68 -7.02 15.47
N PHE A 53 3.77 -6.05 15.54
CA PHE A 53 3.03 -5.54 14.39
C PHE A 53 3.98 -5.00 13.32
N GLY A 54 5.00 -4.21 13.72
CA GLY A 54 6.01 -3.70 12.80
C GLY A 54 6.79 -4.81 12.10
N ILE A 55 7.26 -5.83 12.84
CA ILE A 55 8.00 -6.97 12.28
C ILE A 55 7.11 -7.77 11.32
N ILE A 56 5.90 -8.11 11.73
CA ILE A 56 4.95 -8.86 10.88
C ILE A 56 4.62 -8.08 9.62
N SER A 57 4.34 -6.77 9.74
CA SER A 57 4.06 -5.91 8.60
C SER A 57 5.24 -5.86 7.63
N CYS A 58 6.47 -5.77 8.13
CA CYS A 58 7.67 -5.81 7.30
C CYS A 58 7.78 -7.12 6.52
N ILE A 59 7.58 -8.26 7.18
CA ILE A 59 7.59 -9.58 6.53
C ILE A 59 6.52 -9.63 5.43
N VAL A 60 5.29 -9.24 5.74
CA VAL A 60 4.19 -9.23 4.76
C VAL A 60 4.53 -8.36 3.55
N LEU A 61 5.07 -7.16 3.76
CA LEU A 61 5.48 -6.28 2.68
C LEU A 61 6.55 -6.91 1.79
N ILE A 62 7.54 -7.60 2.36
CA ILE A 62 8.56 -8.31 1.58
C ILE A 62 7.91 -9.39 0.71
N PHE A 63 7.02 -10.21 1.26
CA PHE A 63 6.34 -11.26 0.49
C PHE A 63 5.47 -10.67 -0.64
N VAL A 64 4.70 -9.62 -0.34
CA VAL A 64 3.90 -8.93 -1.34
C VAL A 64 4.77 -8.32 -2.44
N ALA A 65 5.87 -7.65 -2.08
CA ALA A 65 6.80 -7.08 -3.04
C ALA A 65 7.45 -8.14 -3.93
N ARG A 66 7.87 -9.28 -3.35
CA ARG A 66 8.42 -10.42 -4.09
C ARG A 66 7.41 -11.02 -5.06
N TRP A 67 6.17 -11.21 -4.61
CA TRP A 67 5.10 -11.71 -5.47
C TRP A 67 4.79 -10.73 -6.61
N PHE A 68 4.78 -9.43 -6.32
CA PHE A 68 4.54 -8.40 -7.31
C PHE A 68 5.67 -8.30 -8.35
N SER A 69 6.95 -8.40 -7.93
CA SER A 69 8.09 -8.51 -8.86
C SER A 69 7.95 -9.73 -9.78
N SER A 70 7.52 -10.88 -9.25
CA SER A 70 7.31 -12.10 -10.06
C SER A 70 6.18 -11.97 -11.09
N THR A 71 5.32 -10.94 -11.02
CA THR A 71 4.28 -10.70 -12.04
C THR A 71 4.78 -9.97 -13.28
N GLY A 72 6.09 -9.74 -13.40
CA GLY A 72 6.72 -9.19 -14.61
C GLY A 72 6.69 -7.67 -14.69
N ILE A 73 6.70 -7.00 -13.53
CA ILE A 73 6.86 -5.53 -13.41
C ILE A 73 8.35 -5.15 -13.32
N GLU A 74 9.22 -6.13 -13.13
CA GLU A 74 10.66 -5.95 -13.21
C GLU A 74 11.02 -5.53 -14.64
N ARG A 75 11.69 -4.38 -14.75
CA ARG A 75 12.18 -3.87 -16.03
C ARG A 75 13.19 -4.88 -16.57
N GLU A 76 13.05 -5.27 -17.84
CA GLU A 76 14.06 -6.10 -18.50
C GLU A 76 15.44 -5.45 -18.29
N GLU A 77 16.41 -6.25 -17.83
CA GLU A 77 17.80 -5.84 -17.66
C GLU A 77 18.51 -5.83 -19.02
N ASP A 78 17.97 -5.11 -20.01
CA ASP A 78 18.72 -4.80 -21.22
C ASP A 78 19.68 -3.65 -20.90
N TYR A 79 20.84 -4.03 -20.34
CA TYR A 79 21.94 -3.10 -20.08
C TYR A 79 23.02 -3.14 -21.17
N TYR A 80 22.95 -4.10 -22.10
CA TYR A 80 23.79 -4.17 -23.28
C TYR A 80 23.02 -4.87 -24.42
N ASP A 81 22.33 -4.08 -25.24
CA ASP A 81 22.10 -4.46 -26.64
C ASP A 81 23.47 -4.34 -27.35
N ASP A 82 23.99 -5.41 -27.95
CA ASP A 82 25.12 -5.37 -28.89
C ASP A 82 24.77 -4.58 -30.17
#